data_AF-A0A081AK48-F1
#
_entry.id   AF-A0A081AK48-F1
#
_cell.length_a   1.000
_cell.length_b   1.000
_cell.length_c   1.000
_cell.angle_alpha   90.00
_cell.angle_beta   90.00
_cell.angle_gamma   90.00
#
_symmetry.space_group_name_H-M   'P 1'
#
loop_
_entity.id
_entity.type
_entity.pdbx_description
1 polymer ?
#
loop_
_entity_poly.entity_id
_entity_poly.type
_entity_poly.pdbx_seq_one_letter_code
_entity_poly.pdbx_strand_id
1 'polypeptide(L)'
;MPQTGVTVQAGGVVYNVIMLKAMRSWQTAIFRFVGIESAMKWVEKYDETAWTTDDSIWTEGVADKATLIDFLKQVNVLGDIYDATGFCRETPLESSSMDLGIKAIIQRPSEGATMFTVPSEILRYPWFSQDAGASTFDDTESPKRFRFTRIDLAPQLDDYNCGVFVLLFIDLQLYGVQVTGLDSESLSREAMEFFRYRHLSLILASM
;
A
#
# COMPACT_ATOMS: atom_id res chain seq x y z
N MET A 1 32.62 -32.34 1.52
CA MET A 1 32.12 -32.57 2.89
C MET A 1 30.61 -32.35 2.88
N PRO A 2 29.77 -33.30 3.32
CA PRO A 2 28.33 -33.07 3.38
C PRO A 2 28.07 -32.12 4.54
N GLN A 3 27.39 -30.99 4.27
CA GLN A 3 26.90 -30.12 5.34
C GLN A 3 25.86 -30.91 6.15
N THR A 4 26.22 -31.32 7.36
CA THR A 4 25.30 -31.90 8.34
C THR A 4 24.24 -30.86 8.70
N GLY A 5 23.14 -30.87 7.95
CA GLY A 5 22.01 -29.97 8.14
C GLY A 5 21.33 -30.24 9.48
N VAL A 6 20.93 -29.16 10.16
CA VAL A 6 20.16 -29.21 11.41
C VAL A 6 18.93 -30.09 11.22
N THR A 7 18.72 -31.02 12.15
CA THR A 7 17.55 -31.92 12.18
C THR A 7 16.69 -31.63 13.41
N VAL A 8 15.36 -31.71 13.26
CA VAL A 8 14.39 -31.54 14.34
C VAL A 8 13.67 -32.86 14.56
N GLN A 9 13.58 -33.32 15.81
CA GLN A 9 12.84 -34.52 16.17
C GLN A 9 11.49 -34.13 16.79
N ALA A 10 10.40 -34.65 16.22
CA ALA A 10 9.04 -34.45 16.74
C ALA A 10 8.25 -35.76 16.61
N GLY A 11 7.66 -36.23 17.71
CA GLY A 11 6.83 -37.45 17.72
C GLY A 11 7.54 -38.73 17.25
N GLY A 12 8.87 -38.82 17.44
CA GLY A 12 9.67 -39.97 16.98
C GLY A 12 10.14 -39.91 15.52
N VAL A 13 9.75 -38.87 14.76
CA VAL A 13 10.18 -38.65 13.38
C VAL A 13 11.27 -37.56 13.35
N VAL A 14 12.33 -37.80 12.57
CA VAL A 14 13.44 -36.83 12.38
C VAL A 14 13.24 -36.11 11.05
N TYR A 15 13.09 -34.79 11.11
CA TYR A 15 12.93 -33.93 9.95
C TYR A 15 14.23 -33.16 9.67
N ASN A 16 14.63 -33.06 8.41
CA ASN A 16 15.66 -32.11 7.98
C ASN A 16 15.05 -30.70 7.93
N VAL A 17 15.72 -29.68 8.47
CA VAL A 17 15.25 -28.28 8.43
C VAL A 17 15.01 -27.78 7.00
N ILE A 18 15.78 -28.23 6.02
CA ILE A 18 15.57 -27.92 4.60
C ILE A 18 14.20 -28.44 4.14
N MET A 19 13.85 -29.66 4.54
CA MET A 19 12.55 -30.26 4.22
C MET A 19 11.40 -29.48 4.88
N LEU A 20 11.55 -29.10 6.16
CA LEU A 20 10.54 -28.28 6.86
C LEU A 20 10.36 -26.91 6.19
N LYS A 21 11.44 -26.26 5.77
CA LYS A 21 11.37 -24.99 5.01
C LYS A 21 10.63 -25.19 3.69
N ALA A 22 10.96 -26.24 2.93
CA ALA A 22 10.27 -26.55 1.68
C ALA A 22 8.78 -26.81 1.90
N MET A 23 8.40 -27.60 2.91
CA MET A 23 6.99 -27.85 3.25
C MET A 23 6.25 -26.56 3.59
N ARG A 24 6.87 -25.66 4.37
CA ARG A 24 6.28 -24.36 4.70
C ARG A 24 6.10 -23.49 3.46
N SER A 25 7.11 -23.42 2.59
CA SER A 25 7.03 -22.69 1.32
C SER A 25 5.93 -23.26 0.42
N TRP A 26 5.80 -24.58 0.33
CA TRP A 26 4.72 -25.21 -0.43
C TRP A 26 3.33 -24.87 0.11
N GLN A 27 3.15 -24.93 1.43
CA GLN A 27 1.89 -24.54 2.07
C GLN A 27 1.55 -23.07 1.79
N THR A 28 2.52 -22.17 1.92
CA THR A 28 2.35 -20.75 1.61
C THR A 28 2.00 -20.55 0.14
N ALA A 29 2.70 -21.23 -0.78
CA ALA A 29 2.44 -21.11 -2.22
C ALA A 29 1.00 -21.49 -2.58
N ILE A 30 0.46 -22.58 -2.03
CA ILE A 30 -0.92 -23.02 -2.29
C ILE A 30 -1.94 -21.92 -1.94
N PHE A 31 -1.85 -21.36 -0.73
CA PHE A 31 -2.76 -20.28 -0.32
C PHE A 31 -2.59 -19.03 -1.19
N ARG A 32 -1.36 -18.72 -1.58
CA ARG A 32 -1.07 -17.53 -2.39
C ARG A 32 -1.49 -17.71 -3.85
N PHE A 33 -1.47 -18.91 -4.42
CA PHE A 33 -2.08 -19.17 -5.74
C PHE A 33 -3.57 -18.88 -5.74
N VAL A 34 -4.30 -19.30 -4.71
CA VAL A 34 -5.73 -18.95 -4.56
C VAL A 34 -5.91 -17.43 -4.47
N GLY A 35 -5.01 -16.74 -3.78
CA GLY A 35 -5.00 -15.27 -3.72
C GLY A 35 -4.82 -14.61 -5.09
N ILE A 36 -3.94 -15.13 -5.95
CA ILE A 36 -3.76 -14.64 -7.32
C ILE A 36 -5.01 -14.87 -8.16
N GLU A 37 -5.63 -16.06 -8.08
CA GLU A 37 -6.88 -16.34 -8.79
C GLU A 37 -8.02 -15.41 -8.35
N SER A 38 -8.13 -15.14 -7.04
CA SER A 38 -9.09 -14.16 -6.51
C SER A 38 -8.80 -12.74 -7.00
N ALA A 39 -7.54 -12.33 -7.06
CA ALA A 39 -7.12 -11.03 -7.59
C ALA A 39 -7.49 -10.88 -9.07
N MET A 40 -7.24 -11.90 -9.89
CA MET A 40 -7.63 -11.91 -11.30
C MET A 40 -9.16 -11.78 -11.47
N LYS A 41 -9.94 -12.53 -10.70
CA LYS A 41 -11.42 -12.42 -10.71
C LYS A 41 -11.92 -11.04 -10.28
N TRP A 42 -11.21 -10.38 -9.37
CA TRP A 42 -11.53 -9.01 -8.99
C TRP A 42 -11.27 -8.04 -10.14
N VAL A 43 -10.11 -8.15 -10.80
CA VAL A 43 -9.75 -7.33 -11.99
C VAL A 43 -10.75 -7.53 -13.14
N GLU A 44 -11.20 -8.76 -13.38
CA GLU A 44 -12.23 -9.05 -14.40
C GLU A 44 -13.54 -8.29 -14.11
N LYS A 45 -13.97 -8.27 -12.85
CA LYS A 45 -15.23 -7.66 -12.39
C LYS A 45 -15.18 -6.15 -12.24
N TYR A 46 -14.00 -5.56 -12.09
CA TYR A 46 -13.82 -4.12 -11.91
C TYR A 46 -14.54 -3.33 -13.02
N ASP A 47 -15.28 -2.29 -12.69
CA ASP A 47 -15.95 -1.44 -13.69
C ASP A 47 -15.12 -0.17 -13.96
N GLU A 48 -14.44 -0.14 -15.12
CA GLU A 48 -13.63 1.00 -15.56
C GLU A 48 -14.46 2.26 -15.83
N THR A 49 -15.79 2.13 -15.94
CA THR A 49 -16.70 3.25 -16.23
C THR A 49 -17.38 3.84 -15.00
N ALA A 50 -17.26 3.18 -13.84
CA ALA A 50 -17.92 3.59 -12.61
C ALA A 50 -17.40 4.92 -12.08
N TRP A 51 -16.09 5.19 -12.23
CA TRP A 51 -15.50 6.45 -11.82
C TRP A 51 -14.73 7.09 -12.97
N THR A 52 -14.88 8.40 -13.12
CA THR A 52 -14.21 9.18 -14.17
C THR A 52 -13.51 10.38 -13.56
N THR A 53 -12.44 10.81 -14.21
CA THR A 53 -11.65 11.96 -13.78
C THR A 53 -11.28 12.82 -14.96
N ASP A 54 -11.23 14.13 -14.70
CA ASP A 54 -10.88 15.12 -15.71
C ASP A 54 -9.36 15.20 -15.94
N ASP A 55 -8.55 14.69 -15.00
CA ASP A 55 -7.09 14.81 -15.06
C ASP A 55 -6.43 13.49 -15.52
N SER A 56 -5.76 13.56 -16.67
CA SER A 56 -5.06 12.42 -17.27
C SER A 56 -3.95 11.82 -16.40
N ILE A 57 -3.45 12.56 -15.40
CA ILE A 57 -2.40 12.07 -14.49
C ILE A 57 -2.82 10.83 -13.70
N TRP A 58 -4.12 10.67 -13.46
CA TRP A 58 -4.66 9.54 -12.73
C TRP A 58 -4.63 8.26 -13.55
N THR A 59 -4.84 8.34 -14.86
CA THR A 59 -4.88 7.18 -15.77
C THR A 59 -3.53 6.89 -16.44
N GLU A 60 -2.58 7.81 -16.37
CA GLU A 60 -1.24 7.61 -16.91
C GLU A 60 -0.56 6.36 -16.27
N GLY A 61 -0.05 5.46 -17.12
CA GLY A 61 0.67 4.26 -16.69
C GLY A 61 -0.23 3.15 -16.12
N VAL A 62 -1.54 3.35 -16.08
CA VAL A 62 -2.49 2.31 -15.65
C VAL A 62 -2.70 1.32 -16.79
N ALA A 63 -2.49 0.04 -16.51
CA ALA A 63 -2.65 -1.06 -17.42
C ALA A 63 -4.13 -1.40 -17.61
N ASP A 64 -4.50 -1.77 -18.83
CA ASP A 64 -5.80 -2.37 -19.10
C ASP A 64 -5.94 -3.73 -18.38
N LYS A 65 -7.18 -4.21 -18.24
CA LYS A 65 -7.45 -5.47 -17.53
C LYS A 65 -6.67 -6.66 -18.04
N ALA A 66 -6.52 -6.80 -19.36
CA ALA A 66 -5.84 -7.97 -19.93
C ALA A 66 -4.36 -7.95 -19.56
N THR A 67 -3.72 -6.79 -19.72
CA THR A 67 -2.33 -6.58 -19.31
C THR A 67 -2.14 -6.81 -17.80
N LEU A 68 -3.04 -6.29 -16.97
CA LEU A 68 -2.96 -6.44 -15.52
C LEU A 68 -3.12 -7.90 -15.06
N ILE A 69 -4.03 -8.64 -15.71
CA ILE A 69 -4.18 -10.09 -15.50
C ILE A 69 -2.89 -10.83 -15.89
N ASP A 70 -2.24 -10.44 -16.99
CA ASP A 70 -0.99 -11.06 -17.41
C ASP A 70 0.17 -10.76 -16.46
N PHE A 71 0.21 -9.58 -15.83
CA PHE A 71 1.14 -9.33 -14.74
C PHE A 71 0.86 -10.20 -13.52
N LEU A 72 -0.41 -10.34 -13.11
CA LEU A 72 -0.80 -11.19 -11.97
C LEU A 72 -0.35 -12.65 -12.15
N LYS A 73 -0.41 -13.20 -13.38
CA LYS A 73 0.08 -14.55 -13.69
C LYS A 73 1.59 -14.71 -13.51
N GLN A 74 2.35 -13.62 -13.62
CA GLN A 74 3.81 -13.61 -13.52
C GLN A 74 4.30 -13.38 -12.09
N VAL A 75 3.41 -13.06 -11.15
CA VAL A 75 3.78 -12.82 -9.75
C VAL A 75 4.41 -14.06 -9.14
N ASN A 76 5.62 -13.90 -8.63
CA ASN A 76 6.24 -14.90 -7.77
C ASN A 76 5.45 -14.99 -6.46
N VAL A 77 4.65 -16.04 -6.30
CA VAL A 77 3.80 -16.25 -5.11
C VAL A 77 4.59 -16.33 -3.81
N LEU A 78 5.88 -16.66 -3.83
CA LEU A 78 6.72 -16.66 -2.63
C LEU A 78 7.49 -15.35 -2.42
N GLY A 79 7.43 -14.42 -3.38
CA GLY A 79 8.07 -13.12 -3.29
C GLY A 79 7.19 -12.08 -2.59
N ASP A 80 7.80 -10.94 -2.31
CA ASP A 80 7.16 -9.81 -1.61
C ASP A 80 6.10 -9.12 -2.49
N ILE A 81 6.29 -9.14 -3.81
CA ILE A 81 5.34 -8.59 -4.80
C ILE A 81 3.93 -9.19 -4.66
N TYR A 82 3.81 -10.42 -4.15
CA TYR A 82 2.50 -11.04 -3.91
C TYR A 82 1.59 -10.15 -3.03
N ASP A 83 2.16 -9.38 -2.11
CA ASP A 83 1.40 -8.53 -1.21
C ASP A 83 0.69 -7.37 -1.94
N ALA A 84 1.02 -7.10 -3.20
CA ALA A 84 0.24 -6.23 -4.08
C ALA A 84 -1.21 -6.73 -4.27
N THR A 85 -1.47 -8.03 -4.13
CA THR A 85 -2.84 -8.58 -4.20
C THR A 85 -3.76 -8.07 -3.08
N GLY A 86 -3.21 -7.43 -2.03
CA GLY A 86 -3.99 -6.75 -1.01
C GLY A 86 -4.87 -5.62 -1.54
N PHE A 87 -4.50 -5.02 -2.68
CA PHE A 87 -5.31 -3.99 -3.33
C PHE A 87 -6.62 -4.55 -3.90
N CYS A 88 -6.68 -5.85 -4.27
CA CYS A 88 -7.85 -6.50 -4.86
C CYS A 88 -8.94 -6.93 -3.86
N ARG A 89 -8.87 -6.47 -2.60
CA ARG A 89 -9.73 -6.97 -1.51
C ARG A 89 -10.43 -5.82 -0.79
N GLU A 90 -11.64 -6.06 -0.33
CA GLU A 90 -12.36 -5.20 0.61
C GLU A 90 -11.84 -5.41 2.04
N THR A 91 -10.53 -5.29 2.20
CA THR A 91 -9.85 -5.40 3.49
C THR A 91 -8.86 -4.25 3.65
N PRO A 92 -8.56 -3.83 4.90
CA PRO A 92 -7.47 -2.90 5.16
C PRO A 92 -6.17 -3.37 4.51
N LEU A 93 -5.43 -2.43 3.92
CA LEU A 93 -4.11 -2.74 3.37
C LEU A 93 -3.14 -3.07 4.50
N GLU A 94 -2.42 -4.18 4.34
CA GLU A 94 -1.30 -4.50 5.22
C GLU A 94 -0.12 -3.58 4.92
N SER A 95 0.80 -3.42 5.88
CA SER A 95 1.96 -2.55 5.75
C SER A 95 2.81 -2.86 4.51
N SER A 96 2.97 -4.15 4.16
CA SER A 96 3.73 -4.53 2.97
C SER A 96 3.06 -4.10 1.67
N SER A 97 1.73 -4.17 1.58
CA SER A 97 0.98 -3.62 0.43
C SER A 97 1.15 -2.10 0.34
N MET A 98 1.09 -1.40 1.48
CA MET A 98 1.30 0.05 1.52
C MET A 98 2.72 0.43 1.09
N ASP A 99 3.75 -0.31 1.54
CA ASP A 99 5.14 -0.08 1.16
C ASP A 99 5.34 -0.23 -0.36
N LEU A 100 4.70 -1.23 -0.98
CA LEU A 100 4.70 -1.38 -2.44
C LEU A 100 4.02 -0.20 -3.13
N GLY A 101 2.85 0.23 -2.62
CA GLY A 101 2.14 1.41 -3.12
C GLY A 101 3.00 2.67 -3.07
N ILE A 102 3.62 2.95 -1.91
CA ILE A 102 4.52 4.11 -1.73
C ILE A 102 5.70 4.02 -2.69
N LYS A 103 6.33 2.86 -2.85
CA LYS A 103 7.43 2.68 -3.81
C LYS A 103 7.00 2.99 -5.24
N ALA A 104 5.85 2.46 -5.67
CA ALA A 104 5.32 2.71 -7.01
C ALA A 104 5.00 4.19 -7.24
N ILE A 105 4.51 4.89 -6.21
CA ILE A 105 4.23 6.33 -6.27
C ILE A 105 5.55 7.13 -6.39
N ILE A 106 6.54 6.87 -5.53
CA ILE A 106 7.80 7.63 -5.47
C ILE A 106 8.68 7.39 -6.71
N GLN A 107 8.60 6.23 -7.34
CA GLN A 107 9.41 5.91 -8.52
C GLN A 107 8.95 6.66 -9.79
N ARG A 108 7.76 7.28 -9.80
CA ARG A 108 7.21 7.97 -10.98
C ARG A 108 7.68 9.41 -11.18
N PRO A 109 7.76 10.28 -10.15
CA PRO A 109 8.33 11.61 -10.31
C PRO A 109 9.80 11.54 -10.76
N SER A 110 10.10 12.11 -11.93
CA SER A 110 11.47 12.22 -12.48
C SER A 110 12.31 13.28 -11.76
N GLU A 111 11.65 14.28 -11.17
CA GLU A 111 12.27 15.27 -10.29
C GLU A 111 12.18 14.76 -8.86
N GLY A 112 13.33 14.46 -8.24
CA GLY A 112 13.41 13.79 -6.94
C GLY A 112 12.56 14.48 -5.86
N ALA A 113 11.39 13.90 -5.55
CA ALA A 113 10.58 14.31 -4.42
C ALA A 113 11.12 13.65 -3.15
N THR A 114 11.55 14.45 -2.18
CA THR A 114 11.89 13.94 -0.84
C THR A 114 10.67 14.07 0.05
N MET A 115 9.95 12.97 0.25
CA MET A 115 8.85 12.91 1.21
C MET A 115 9.35 12.22 2.49
N PHE A 116 9.33 12.95 3.61
CA PHE A 116 9.61 12.39 4.92
C PHE A 116 8.32 11.91 5.56
N THR A 117 8.10 10.60 5.56
CA THR A 117 7.07 9.97 6.40
C THR A 117 7.74 9.45 7.67
N VAL A 118 7.14 9.74 8.83
CA VAL A 118 7.62 9.19 10.10
C VAL A 118 6.63 8.10 10.52
N PRO A 119 7.08 6.84 10.70
CA PRO A 119 6.22 5.77 11.18
C PRO A 119 5.58 6.17 12.50
N SER A 120 4.28 5.89 12.63
CA SER A 120 3.50 6.19 13.84
C SER A 120 4.10 5.58 15.11
N GLU A 121 4.88 4.50 14.98
CA GLU A 121 5.55 3.80 16.07
C GLU A 121 6.84 4.49 16.58
N ILE A 122 7.45 5.36 15.76
CA ILE A 122 8.77 5.97 16.04
C ILE A 122 8.64 7.31 16.78
N LEU A 123 7.52 8.03 16.62
CA LEU A 123 7.22 9.23 17.41
C LEU A 123 6.15 8.90 18.46
N ARG A 124 6.56 8.83 19.73
CA ARG A 124 5.69 9.34 20.79
C ARG A 124 5.41 10.79 20.40
N TYR A 125 4.16 11.11 20.08
CA TYR A 125 3.74 12.47 19.73
C TYR A 125 4.44 13.48 20.67
N PRO A 126 5.05 14.55 20.15
CA PRO A 126 5.59 15.59 21.01
C PRO A 126 4.48 16.07 21.96
N TRP A 127 4.83 16.25 23.24
CA TRP A 127 3.89 16.74 24.24
C TRP A 127 3.29 18.07 23.78
N PHE A 128 1.97 18.09 23.65
CA PHE A 128 1.21 19.22 23.17
C PHE A 128 1.02 20.23 24.31
N SER A 129 1.49 21.47 24.15
CA SER A 129 0.92 22.57 24.94
C SER A 129 -0.36 23.03 24.23
N GLN A 130 -1.51 22.84 24.87
CA GLN A 130 -2.79 23.39 24.38
C GLN A 130 -2.90 24.92 24.55
N ASP A 131 -1.90 25.55 25.15
CA ASP A 131 -1.97 26.98 25.48
C ASP A 131 -1.35 27.85 24.38
N ALA A 132 -2.19 28.30 23.46
CA ALA A 132 -2.02 29.60 22.83
C ALA A 132 -2.32 30.69 23.88
N GLY A 133 -1.46 30.81 24.88
CA GLY A 133 -1.55 31.78 25.96
C GLY A 133 -0.16 32.27 26.29
N ALA A 134 0.06 33.57 26.10
CA ALA A 134 1.34 34.24 26.27
C ALA A 134 2.11 33.77 27.53
N SER A 135 3.36 33.32 27.35
CA SER A 135 4.39 33.50 28.37
C SER A 135 5.75 33.66 27.71
N THR A 136 6.39 34.78 28.04
CA THR A 136 7.79 35.09 27.80
C THR A 136 8.65 34.12 28.62
N PHE A 137 9.51 33.30 27.99
CA PHE A 137 10.81 32.90 28.56
C PHE A 137 11.72 32.22 27.50
N ASP A 138 12.93 32.75 27.45
CA ASP A 138 14.25 32.18 27.10
C ASP A 138 14.54 31.58 25.70
N ASP A 139 15.42 32.29 24.98
CA ASP A 139 16.00 31.95 23.68
C ASP A 139 17.22 31.01 23.84
N THR A 140 16.97 29.77 24.30
CA THR A 140 17.96 28.69 24.13
C THR A 140 17.42 27.65 23.16
N GLU A 141 17.88 27.75 21.91
CA GLU A 141 17.73 26.80 20.79
C GLU A 141 16.60 25.77 20.93
N SER A 142 15.35 26.23 20.83
CA SER A 142 14.21 25.31 20.72
C SER A 142 14.35 24.47 19.44
N PRO A 143 14.19 23.13 19.49
CA PRO A 143 14.31 22.27 18.31
C PRO A 143 13.34 22.79 17.25
N LYS A 144 13.83 22.89 15.99
CA LYS A 144 13.10 23.42 14.82
C LYS A 144 11.59 23.28 15.00
N ARG A 145 10.92 24.40 15.30
CA ARG A 145 9.47 24.41 15.55
C ARG A 145 8.76 24.00 14.28
N PHE A 146 8.38 22.73 14.18
CA PHE A 146 7.57 22.24 13.08
C PHE A 146 6.18 22.88 13.17
N ARG A 147 5.74 23.50 12.08
CA ARG A 147 4.37 24.02 11.97
C ARG A 147 3.50 22.88 11.47
N PHE A 148 2.52 22.49 12.28
CA PHE A 148 1.51 21.53 11.87
C PHE A 148 0.48 22.24 11.01
N THR A 149 0.21 21.68 9.85
CA THR A 149 -0.92 22.09 9.00
C THR A 149 -1.88 20.92 8.95
N ARG A 150 -3.15 21.19 9.28
CA ARG A 150 -4.22 20.23 9.05
C ARG A 150 -4.66 20.38 7.60
N ILE A 151 -4.59 19.28 6.85
CA ILE A 151 -5.13 19.22 5.50
C ILE A 151 -6.39 18.37 5.60
N ASP A 152 -7.53 18.99 5.32
CA ASP A 152 -8.81 18.27 5.30
C ASP A 152 -8.95 17.57 3.93
N LEU A 153 -8.96 16.24 3.98
CA LEU A 153 -9.39 15.38 2.88
C LEU A 153 -10.81 14.88 3.17
N ALA A 154 -11.50 14.37 2.16
CA ALA A 154 -12.80 13.74 2.34
C ALA A 154 -12.77 12.64 3.42
N PRO A 155 -13.82 12.53 4.25
CA PRO A 155 -13.90 11.48 5.25
C PRO A 155 -14.02 10.11 4.59
N GLN A 156 -13.30 9.13 5.12
CA GLN A 156 -13.53 7.73 4.78
C GLN A 156 -14.88 7.28 5.37
N LEU A 157 -15.70 6.63 4.55
CA LEU A 157 -17.05 6.17 4.92
C LEU A 157 -17.17 4.64 5.08
N ASP A 158 -16.14 3.90 4.70
CA ASP A 158 -16.00 2.45 4.89
C ASP A 158 -14.96 2.12 5.99
N ASP A 159 -14.78 0.84 6.31
CA ASP A 159 -13.84 0.36 7.34
C ASP A 159 -12.54 -0.25 6.77
N TYR A 160 -12.30 -0.19 5.46
CA TYR A 160 -11.22 -0.93 4.81
C TYR A 160 -10.33 -0.13 3.83
N ASN A 161 -10.71 1.09 3.43
CA ASN A 161 -9.92 1.92 2.51
C ASN A 161 -8.92 2.87 3.19
N CYS A 162 -8.75 2.81 4.51
CA CYS A 162 -7.86 3.73 5.24
C CYS A 162 -6.44 3.80 4.67
N GLY A 163 -5.86 2.66 4.28
CA GLY A 163 -4.56 2.61 3.61
C GLY A 163 -4.57 3.23 2.21
N VAL A 164 -5.66 3.07 1.45
CA VAL A 164 -5.83 3.68 0.12
C VAL A 164 -5.95 5.20 0.26
N PHE A 165 -6.68 5.71 1.25
CA PHE A 165 -6.74 7.13 1.55
C PHE A 165 -5.37 7.73 1.90
N VAL A 166 -4.52 6.98 2.63
CA VAL A 166 -3.14 7.41 2.90
C VAL A 166 -2.31 7.49 1.62
N LEU A 167 -2.39 6.49 0.74
CA LEU A 167 -1.69 6.50 -0.55
C LEU A 167 -2.20 7.62 -1.47
N LEU A 168 -3.52 7.84 -1.51
CA LEU A 168 -4.13 8.94 -2.23
C LEU A 168 -3.64 10.30 -1.71
N PHE A 169 -3.59 10.48 -0.39
CA PHE A 169 -3.07 11.70 0.21
C PHE A 169 -1.64 11.98 -0.26
N ILE A 170 -0.78 10.95 -0.30
CA ILE A 170 0.59 11.05 -0.82
C ILE A 170 0.59 11.48 -2.29
N ASP A 171 -0.23 10.82 -3.13
CA ASP A 171 -0.35 11.18 -4.55
C ASP A 171 -0.77 12.65 -4.73
N LEU A 172 -1.78 13.13 -3.99
CA LEU A 172 -2.25 14.52 -4.03
C LEU A 172 -1.13 15.51 -3.69
N GLN A 173 -0.31 15.19 -2.67
CA GLN A 173 0.81 16.05 -2.29
C GLN A 173 1.94 16.07 -3.33
N LEU A 174 2.18 14.95 -4.00
CA LEU A 174 3.26 14.83 -4.98
C LEU A 174 2.89 15.46 -6.32
N TYR A 175 1.67 15.25 -6.79
CA TYR A 175 1.23 15.73 -8.09
C TYR A 175 0.56 17.12 -8.05
N GLY A 176 0.15 17.59 -6.88
CA GLY A 176 -0.48 18.92 -6.73
C GLY A 176 -1.84 19.04 -7.41
N VAL A 177 -2.47 17.91 -7.77
CA VAL A 177 -3.78 17.84 -8.42
C VAL A 177 -4.86 17.48 -7.40
N GLN A 178 -6.11 17.81 -7.72
CA GLN A 178 -7.27 17.46 -6.91
C GLN A 178 -7.95 16.21 -7.46
N VAL A 179 -8.70 15.51 -6.60
CA VAL A 179 -9.51 14.35 -6.97
C VAL A 179 -10.98 14.72 -6.86
N THR A 180 -11.73 14.41 -7.91
CA THR A 180 -13.18 14.61 -7.98
C THR A 180 -13.94 13.42 -7.40
N GLY A 181 -15.19 13.65 -6.98
CA GLY A 181 -16.09 12.57 -6.55
C GLY A 181 -15.82 12.00 -5.15
N LEU A 182 -15.09 12.71 -4.29
CA LEU A 182 -14.94 12.33 -2.88
C LEU A 182 -16.02 12.95 -1.96
N ASP A 183 -16.99 13.64 -2.54
CA ASP A 183 -18.03 14.41 -1.85
C ASP A 183 -19.30 13.61 -1.54
N SER A 184 -19.45 12.41 -2.12
CA SER A 184 -20.57 11.49 -1.84
C SER A 184 -20.08 10.07 -1.56
N GLU A 185 -20.87 9.30 -0.82
CA GLU A 185 -20.51 7.94 -0.42
C GLU A 185 -20.36 6.97 -1.59
N SER A 186 -21.26 7.05 -2.59
CA SER A 186 -21.19 6.19 -3.77
C SER A 186 -19.96 6.53 -4.61
N LEU A 187 -19.75 7.81 -4.95
CA LEU A 187 -18.63 8.24 -5.77
C LEU A 187 -17.29 8.01 -5.07
N SER A 188 -17.22 8.21 -3.74
CA SER A 188 -15.99 7.96 -2.99
C SER A 188 -15.61 6.48 -3.01
N ARG A 189 -16.58 5.57 -3.01
CA ARG A 189 -16.32 4.13 -3.09
C ARG A 189 -15.79 3.74 -4.46
N GLU A 190 -16.44 4.21 -5.52
CA GLU A 190 -16.00 3.98 -6.90
C GLU A 190 -14.60 4.58 -7.14
N ALA A 191 -14.33 5.76 -6.57
CA ALA A 191 -12.99 6.35 -6.58
C ALA A 191 -11.97 5.46 -5.86
N MET A 192 -12.28 4.94 -4.67
CA MET A 192 -11.35 4.08 -3.92
C MET A 192 -11.10 2.75 -4.64
N GLU A 193 -12.09 2.18 -5.32
CA GLU A 193 -11.91 1.02 -6.18
C GLU A 193 -10.98 1.33 -7.36
N PHE A 194 -11.14 2.49 -8.01
CA PHE A 194 -10.20 2.97 -9.02
C PHE A 194 -8.79 3.11 -8.46
N PHE A 195 -8.59 3.73 -7.30
CA PHE A 195 -7.25 3.90 -6.72
C PHE A 195 -6.61 2.56 -6.33
N ARG A 196 -7.40 1.58 -5.86
CA ARG A 196 -6.93 0.20 -5.67
C ARG A 196 -6.44 -0.42 -6.97
N TYR A 197 -7.25 -0.32 -8.03
CA TYR A 197 -6.89 -0.83 -9.36
C TYR A 197 -5.62 -0.16 -9.88
N ARG A 198 -5.55 1.17 -9.78
CA ARG A 198 -4.42 1.99 -10.19
C ARG A 198 -3.15 1.57 -9.46
N HIS A 199 -3.14 1.54 -8.13
CA HIS A 199 -1.94 1.20 -7.38
C HIS A 199 -1.47 -0.23 -7.67
N LEU A 200 -2.39 -1.20 -7.75
CA LEU A 200 -2.07 -2.55 -8.19
C LEU A 200 -1.37 -2.54 -9.55
N SER A 201 -1.93 -1.82 -10.51
CA SER A 201 -1.36 -1.70 -11.84
C SER A 201 0.04 -1.10 -11.85
N LEU A 202 0.26 -0.02 -11.10
CA LEU A 202 1.55 0.65 -11.06
C LEU A 202 2.62 -0.22 -10.39
N ILE A 203 2.26 -0.94 -9.33
CA ILE A 203 3.17 -1.87 -8.66
C ILE A 203 3.56 -2.99 -9.63
N LEU A 204 2.58 -3.63 -10.27
CA LEU A 204 2.83 -4.79 -11.11
C LEU A 204 3.54 -4.44 -12.43
N ALA A 205 3.32 -3.23 -12.97
CA ALA A 205 4.06 -2.74 -14.13
C ALA A 205 5.55 -2.45 -13.83
N SER A 206 5.93 -2.36 -12.55
CA SER A 206 7.32 -2.14 -12.11
C SER A 206 8.09 -3.43 -11.79
N MET A 207 7.46 -4.60 -11.93
CA MET A 207 8.09 -5.93 -11.79
C MET A 207 9.16 -6.20 -12.85
#